data_AF-A0A925MB29-F1
#
_entry.id   AF-A0A925MB29-F1
#
_cell.length_a   1.000
_cell.length_b   1.000
_cell.length_c   1.000
_cell.angle_alpha   90.00
_cell.angle_beta   90.00
_cell.angle_gamma   90.00
#
_symmetry.space_group_name_H-M   'P 1'
#
loop_
_entity.id
_entity.type
_entity.pdbx_description
1 polymer ?
#
loop_
_entity_poly.entity_id
_entity_poly.type
_entity_poly.pdbx_seq_one_letter_code
_entity_poly.pdbx_strand_id
1 'polypeptide(L)'
;MTHEHYDFLFALARKLCRAYFDPADLVQDVLLKTVAYFNRLPAGVNHRAWMSQVMKNLFTDQLRRRKTRAGFDPAQLPAAV
;
A
#
# COMPACT_ATOMS: atom_id res chain seq x y z
N MET A 1 7.26 17.66 6.93
CA MET A 1 6.13 16.72 7.12
C MET A 1 6.28 15.41 6.36
N THR A 2 6.57 15.39 5.04
CA THR A 2 6.68 14.12 4.29
C THR A 2 7.95 13.31 4.58
N HIS A 3 9.13 13.95 4.67
CA HIS A 3 10.39 13.25 4.96
C HIS A 3 10.42 12.61 6.36
N GLU A 4 9.83 13.28 7.36
CA GLU A 4 9.84 12.84 8.76
C GLU A 4 9.07 11.54 9.02
N HIS A 5 8.10 11.22 8.14
CA HIS A 5 7.34 9.99 8.23
C HIS A 5 7.86 8.90 7.30
N TYR A 6 8.68 9.27 6.31
CA TYR A 6 9.20 8.34 5.30
C TYR A 6 10.01 7.21 5.94
N ASP A 7 10.98 7.52 6.80
CA ASP A 7 11.85 6.51 7.42
C ASP A 7 11.07 5.51 8.27
N PHE A 8 10.10 6.01 9.05
CA PHE A 8 9.21 5.19 9.87
C PHE A 8 8.36 4.26 9.00
N LEU A 9 7.75 4.80 7.93
CA LEU A 9 6.92 4.02 7.02
C LEU A 9 7.75 3.02 6.24
N PHE A 10 8.96 3.39 5.80
CA PHE A 10 9.84 2.52 5.05
C PHE A 10 10.31 1.34 5.91
N ALA A 11 10.67 1.58 7.18
CA ALA A 11 10.99 0.50 8.12
C ALA A 11 9.81 -0.45 8.35
N LEU A 12 8.58 0.07 8.41
CA LEU A 12 7.36 -0.74 8.52
C LEU A 12 7.08 -1.53 7.23
N ALA A 13 7.21 -0.89 6.07
CA ALA A 13 7.00 -1.49 4.76
C ALA A 13 8.00 -2.60 4.47
N ARG A 14 9.30 -2.45 4.83
CA ARG A 14 10.28 -3.53 4.67
C ARG A 14 9.90 -4.79 5.45
N LYS A 15 9.35 -4.63 6.66
CA LYS A 15 8.89 -5.76 7.49
C LYS A 15 7.68 -6.47 6.89
N LEU A 16 6.77 -5.71 6.26
CA LEU A 16 5.56 -6.22 5.63
C LEU A 16 5.84 -6.86 4.26
N CYS A 17 6.48 -6.13 3.36
CA CYS A 17 6.66 -6.53 1.97
C CYS A 17 7.64 -7.71 1.82
N ARG A 18 8.67 -7.80 2.67
CA ARG A 18 9.75 -8.80 2.54
C ARG A 18 10.25 -8.90 1.09
N ALA A 19 10.05 -10.03 0.41
CA ALA A 19 10.40 -10.26 -0.99
C ALA A 19 9.19 -10.27 -1.95
N TYR A 20 7.98 -9.97 -1.46
CA TYR A 20 6.76 -10.09 -2.24
C TYR A 20 6.39 -8.82 -3.03
N PHE A 21 6.80 -7.64 -2.55
CA PHE A 21 6.52 -6.33 -3.13
C PHE A 21 7.69 -5.36 -2.87
N ASP A 22 7.79 -4.27 -3.64
CA ASP A 22 8.72 -3.19 -3.33
C ASP A 22 8.19 -2.38 -2.12
N PRO A 23 8.95 -2.27 -1.01
CA PRO A 23 8.55 -1.44 0.12
C PRO A 23 8.44 0.06 -0.22
N ALA A 24 9.21 0.57 -1.18
CA ALA A 24 9.15 1.98 -1.60
C ALA A 24 7.80 2.32 -2.23
N ASP A 25 7.28 1.45 -3.10
CA ASP A 25 5.97 1.61 -3.73
C ASP A 25 4.85 1.67 -2.69
N LEU A 26 4.88 0.76 -1.71
CA LEU A 26 3.90 0.75 -0.63
C LEU A 26 3.95 2.03 0.21
N VAL A 27 5.15 2.56 0.50
CA VAL A 27 5.29 3.83 1.22
C VAL A 27 4.72 4.99 0.40
N GLN A 28 4.98 5.02 -0.91
CA GLN A 28 4.47 6.06 -1.78
C GLN A 28 2.93 6.09 -1.79
N ASP A 29 2.28 4.93 -1.92
CA ASP A 29 0.82 4.82 -1.87
C ASP A 29 0.25 5.32 -0.53
N VAL A 30 0.92 5.01 0.58
CA VAL A 30 0.53 5.48 1.91
C VAL A 30 0.63 7.01 2.00
N LEU A 31 1.72 7.60 1.50
CA LEU A 31 1.90 9.05 1.51
C LEU A 31 0.85 9.76 0.64
N LEU A 32 0.54 9.23 -0.55
CA LEU A 32 -0.52 9.76 -1.41
C LEU A 32 -1.89 9.76 -0.72
N LYS A 33 -2.26 8.64 -0.07
CA LYS A 33 -3.49 8.59 0.73
C LYS A 33 -3.43 9.54 1.92
N THR A 34 -2.27 9.67 2.56
CA THR A 34 -2.10 10.57 3.69
C THR A 34 -2.39 12.01 3.30
N VAL A 35 -1.80 12.49 2.21
CA VAL A 35 -2.05 13.84 1.71
C VAL A 35 -3.52 14.04 1.33
N ALA A 36 -4.14 13.07 0.65
CA ALA A 36 -5.54 13.16 0.24
C ALA A 36 -6.53 13.23 1.42
N TYR A 37 -6.20 12.60 2.55
CA TYR A 37 -7.07 12.56 3.74
C TYR A 37 -6.65 13.53 4.84
N PHE A 38 -5.50 14.19 4.71
CA PHE A 38 -4.91 15.04 5.77
C PHE A 38 -5.90 16.09 6.29
N ASN A 39 -6.62 16.75 5.38
CA ASN A 39 -7.59 17.80 5.72
C ASN A 39 -8.90 17.28 6.35
N ARG A 40 -9.09 15.96 6.39
CA ARG A 40 -10.28 15.30 6.96
C ARG A 40 -9.98 14.61 8.29
N LEU A 41 -8.72 14.62 8.73
CA LEU A 41 -8.34 14.01 10.00
C LEU A 41 -8.81 14.89 11.17
N PRO A 42 -9.49 14.32 12.18
CA PRO A 42 -9.81 15.05 13.39
C PRO A 42 -8.54 15.59 14.08
N ALA A 43 -8.67 16.75 14.74
CA ALA A 43 -7.59 17.28 15.56
C ALA A 43 -7.21 16.26 16.65
N GLY A 44 -5.90 16.01 16.82
CA GLY A 44 -5.37 15.06 17.81
C GLY A 44 -5.26 13.61 17.34
N VAL A 45 -5.53 13.30 16.07
CA VAL A 45 -5.24 11.96 15.54
C VAL A 45 -3.74 11.67 15.59
N ASN A 46 -3.37 10.48 16.06
CA ASN A 46 -2.00 10.01 15.93
C ASN A 46 -1.73 9.63 14.47
N HIS A 47 -1.09 10.54 13.73
CA HIS A 47 -0.79 10.36 12.31
C HIS A 47 0.00 9.07 12.03
N ARG A 48 0.96 8.69 12.89
CA ARG A 48 1.75 7.45 12.73
C ARG A 48 0.88 6.21 12.82
N ALA A 49 -0.04 6.17 13.78
CA ALA A 49 -0.98 5.06 13.95
C ALA A 49 -1.93 4.96 12.74
N TRP A 50 -2.46 6.10 12.28
CA TRP A 50 -3.33 6.14 11.11
C TRP A 50 -2.61 5.71 9.82
N MET A 51 -1.40 6.22 9.56
CA MET A 51 -0.62 5.81 8.39
C MET A 51 -0.25 4.32 8.45
N SER A 52 0.04 3.78 9.64
CA SER A 52 0.29 2.34 9.82
C SER A 52 -0.94 1.51 9.46
N GLN A 53 -2.14 1.99 9.79
CA GLN A 53 -3.40 1.34 9.43
C GLN A 53 -3.64 1.39 7.92
N VAL A 54 -3.40 2.55 7.29
CA VAL A 54 -3.48 2.71 5.83
C VAL A 54 -2.52 1.76 5.12
N MET A 55 -1.28 1.66 5.60
CA MET A 55 -0.27 0.75 5.04
C MET A 55 -0.72 -0.72 5.09
N LYS A 56 -1.26 -1.18 6.22
CA LYS A 56 -1.77 -2.56 6.37
C LYS A 56 -2.94 -2.83 5.43
N ASN A 57 -3.85 -1.87 5.27
CA ASN A 57 -4.99 -1.99 4.37
C ASN A 57 -4.53 -2.10 2.90
N LEU A 58 -3.59 -1.25 2.48
CA LEU A 58 -3.00 -1.29 1.14
C LEU A 58 -2.27 -2.60 0.87
N PHE A 59 -1.44 -3.06 1.81
CA PHE A 59 -0.73 -4.33 1.68
C PHE A 59 -1.70 -5.52 1.56
N THR A 60 -2.76 -5.55 2.36
CA THR A 60 -3.79 -6.59 2.29
C THR A 60 -4.50 -6.57 0.94
N ASP A 61 -4.81 -5.39 0.42
CA ASP A 61 -5.42 -5.22 -0.90
C ASP A 61 -4.50 -5.71 -2.03
N GLN A 62 -3.21 -5.37 -1.99
CA GLN A 62 -2.21 -5.86 -2.94
C GLN A 62 -2.11 -7.40 -2.93
N LEU A 63 -2.11 -8.02 -1.74
CA LEU A 63 -2.12 -9.48 -1.60
C LEU A 63 -3.38 -10.12 -2.22
N ARG A 64 -4.56 -9.53 -1.95
CA ARG A 64 -5.84 -10.00 -2.53
C ARG A 64 -5.81 -9.91 -4.06
N ARG A 65 -5.38 -8.78 -4.61
CA ARG A 65 -5.26 -8.56 -6.07
C ARG A 65 -4.30 -9.56 -6.72
N ARG A 66 -3.16 -9.85 -6.08
CA ARG A 66 -2.20 -10.85 -6.58
C ARG A 66 -2.82 -12.24 -6.63
N LYS A 67 -3.56 -12.64 -5.59
CA LYS A 67 -4.26 -13.94 -5.57
C LYS A 67 -5.28 -14.06 -6.70
N THR A 68 -6.02 -12.99 -7.01
CA THR A 68 -6.99 -12.98 -8.12
C THR A 68 -6.30 -13.00 -9.49
N ARG A 69 -5.18 -12.30 -9.66
CA ARG A 69 -4.42 -12.30 -10.93
C ARG A 69 -3.72 -13.63 -11.23
N ALA A 70 -3.40 -14.43 -10.22
CA ALA A 70 -2.84 -15.76 -10.40
C ALA A 70 -3.81 -16.76 -11.08
N GLY A 71 -5.09 -16.39 -11.26
CA GLY A 71 -6.07 -17.17 -12.02
C GLY A 71 -6.30 -16.70 -13.46
N PHE A 72 -5.58 -15.68 -13.94
CA PHE A 72 -5.69 -15.22 -15.33
C PHE A 72 -4.52 -15.76 -16.15
N ASP A 73 -4.75 -16.87 -16.86
CA ASP A 73 -3.83 -17.38 -17.87
C ASP A 73 -4.18 -16.75 -19.23
N PRO A 74 -3.38 -15.79 -19.74
CA PRO A 74 -3.62 -15.19 -21.05
C PRO A 74 -3.47 -16.19 -22.21
N ALA A 75 -2.93 -17.39 -21.98
CA ALA A 75 -2.88 -18.45 -22.98
C ALA A 75 -4.24 -19.13 -23.24
N GLN A 76 -5.27 -18.83 -22.43
CA GLN A 76 -6.63 -19.35 -22.59
C GLN A 76 -7.60 -18.38 -23.28
N LEU A 77 -7.13 -17.24 -23.78
CA LEU A 77 -7.94 -16.38 -24.64
C LEU A 77 -8.22 -17.14 -25.94
N PRO A 78 -9.49 -17.48 -26.26
CA PRO A 78 -9.80 -18.03 -27.58
C PRO A 78 -9.35 -17.01 -28.62
N ALA A 79 -8.57 -17.44 -29.60
CA ALA A 79 -8.24 -16.62 -30.76
C ALA A 79 -9.56 -16.07 -31.30
N ALA A 80 -9.72 -14.74 -31.23
CA ALA A 80 -10.90 -14.08 -31.73
C ALA A 80 -11.09 -14.50 -33.20
N VAL A 81 -12.24 -15.13 -33.46
CA VAL A 81 -12.67 -15.58 -34.79
C VAL A 81 -13.12 -14.39 -35.63
#